data_AF-A0A1C6JH25-F1
#
_entry.id   AF-A0A1C6JH25-F1
#
_cell.length_a   1.000
_cell.length_b   1.000
_cell.length_c   1.000
_cell.angle_alpha   90.00
_cell.angle_beta   90.00
_cell.angle_gamma   90.00
#
_symmetry.space_group_name_H-M   'P 1'
#
loop_
_entity.id
_entity.type
_entity.pdbx_description
1 polymer ?
#
loop_
_entity_poly.entity_id
_entity_poly.type
_entity_poly.pdbx_seq_one_letter_code
_entity_poly.pdbx_strand_id
1 'polypeptide(L)'
;MIKIISGVYGYLDKNGCVKPKTEKDGPFQLTEEQEARLVGLGVAEYVHDPIGFDEQPPEGDADIEYAHLDPEQLWEMTNAQLKELAEEMGIDTKKLTTKAKLIEAITSVDVIPSHANDETGEGTEGDGEDDGEPLPDFDPAEAVL
;
A
#
# COMPACT_ATOMS: atom_id res chain seq x y z
N MET A 1 -10.78 9.52 16.12
CA MET A 1 -11.07 9.09 17.52
C MET A 1 -10.47 7.72 17.75
N ILE A 2 -9.89 7.48 18.93
CA ILE A 2 -9.16 6.25 19.23
C ILE A 2 -9.62 5.63 20.55
N LYS A 3 -9.38 4.33 20.73
CA LYS A 3 -9.47 3.63 22.03
C LYS A 3 -8.10 3.11 22.42
N ILE A 4 -7.73 3.17 23.71
CA ILE A 4 -6.52 2.49 24.18
C ILE A 4 -6.76 0.99 24.10
N ILE A 5 -5.82 0.25 23.51
CA ILE A 5 -5.82 -1.21 23.47
C ILE A 5 -4.73 -1.81 24.35
N SER A 6 -3.68 -1.03 24.66
CA SER A 6 -2.54 -1.51 25.43
C SER A 6 -1.93 -0.37 26.25
N GLY A 7 -1.55 -0.64 27.50
CA GLY A 7 -0.91 0.33 28.38
C GLY A 7 -1.85 1.36 29.03
N VAL A 8 -1.25 2.43 29.55
CA VAL A 8 -1.95 3.54 30.22
C VAL A 8 -1.52 4.84 29.58
N TYR A 9 -2.49 5.64 29.12
CA TYR A 9 -2.24 6.96 28.55
C TYR A 9 -2.62 8.07 29.54
N GLY A 10 -1.72 9.03 29.77
CA GLY A 10 -1.99 10.18 30.64
C GLY A 10 -2.75 11.28 29.90
N TYR A 11 -4.09 11.25 29.95
CA TYR A 11 -4.94 12.26 29.34
C TYR A 11 -5.03 13.52 30.22
N LEU A 12 -4.68 14.68 29.68
CA LEU A 12 -4.80 15.94 30.41
C LEU A 12 -6.24 16.47 30.28
N ASP A 13 -6.96 16.48 31.39
CA ASP A 13 -8.32 17.02 31.45
C ASP A 13 -8.30 18.56 31.37
N LYS A 14 -9.45 19.17 31.03
CA LYS A 14 -9.66 20.63 31.03
C LYS A 14 -9.27 21.34 32.33
N ASN A 15 -9.23 20.61 33.43
CA ASN A 15 -8.80 21.11 34.73
C ASN A 15 -7.26 21.04 34.95
N GLY A 16 -6.48 20.65 33.94
CA GLY A 16 -5.03 20.47 34.03
C GLY A 16 -4.59 19.22 34.79
N CYS A 17 -5.52 18.32 35.11
CA CYS A 17 -5.24 17.09 35.84
C CYS A 17 -5.03 15.92 34.87
N VAL A 18 -3.92 15.19 35.03
CA VAL A 18 -3.64 13.99 34.23
C VAL A 18 -4.49 12.82 34.75
N LYS A 19 -5.37 12.30 33.88
CA LYS A 19 -6.21 11.12 34.12
C LYS A 19 -5.63 9.92 33.39
N PRO A 20 -5.49 8.76 34.05
CA PRO A 20 -5.11 7.53 33.35
C PRO A 20 -6.26 7.10 32.43
N LYS A 21 -5.97 6.89 31.15
CA LYS A 21 -6.85 6.30 30.15
C LYS A 21 -6.35 4.90 29.82
N THR A 22 -7.26 3.94 29.86
CA THR A 22 -7.00 2.51 29.60
C THR A 22 -8.05 1.95 28.65
N GLU A 23 -7.97 0.66 28.28
CA GLU A 23 -9.01 0.02 27.46
C GLU A 23 -10.42 0.14 28.05
N LYS A 24 -10.52 0.30 29.38
CA LYS A 24 -11.78 0.40 30.12
C LYS A 24 -12.46 1.75 29.95
N ASP A 25 -11.72 2.77 29.53
CA ASP A 25 -12.21 4.15 29.43
C ASP A 25 -12.98 4.43 28.13
N GLY A 26 -13.06 3.45 27.22
CA GLY A 26 -13.73 3.59 25.93
C GLY A 26 -13.01 4.52 24.95
N PRO A 27 -13.56 4.72 23.75
CA PRO A 27 -12.98 5.62 22.76
C PRO A 27 -13.06 7.09 23.20
N PHE A 28 -12.04 7.86 22.85
CA PHE A 28 -11.94 9.30 23.10
C PHE A 28 -11.21 9.99 21.94
N GLN A 29 -11.36 11.31 21.86
CA GLN A 29 -10.74 12.14 20.83
C GLN A 29 -9.48 12.80 21.36
N LEU A 30 -8.42 12.77 20.56
CA LEU A 30 -7.17 13.49 20.75
C LEU A 30 -6.86 14.34 19.51
N THR A 31 -5.72 15.03 19.50
CA THR A 31 -5.22 15.62 18.25
C THR A 31 -4.78 14.52 17.28
N GLU A 32 -4.95 14.74 15.98
CA GLU A 32 -4.61 13.75 14.95
C GLU A 32 -3.18 13.22 15.07
N GLU A 33 -2.21 14.10 15.36
CA GLU A 33 -0.82 13.72 15.59
C GLU A 33 -0.67 12.77 16.79
N GLN A 34 -1.42 13.01 17.87
CA GLN A 34 -1.40 12.14 19.04
C GLN A 34 -2.10 10.82 18.79
N GLU A 35 -3.22 10.84 18.04
CA GLU A 35 -3.93 9.63 17.61
C GLU A 35 -3.02 8.75 16.76
N ALA A 36 -2.44 9.31 15.69
CA ALA A 36 -1.53 8.60 14.79
C ALA A 36 -0.32 8.05 15.54
N ARG A 37 0.25 8.81 16.48
CA ARG A 37 1.36 8.34 17.30
C ARG A 37 0.96 7.17 18.20
N LEU A 38 -0.21 7.22 18.85
CA LEU A 38 -0.66 6.14 19.73
C LEU A 38 -1.02 4.88 18.95
N VAL A 39 -1.58 5.05 17.76
CA VAL A 39 -1.90 3.94 16.84
C VAL A 39 -0.63 3.33 16.26
N GLY A 40 0.31 4.14 15.77
CA GLY A 40 1.61 3.67 15.28
C GLY A 40 2.48 3.01 16.36
N LEU A 41 2.26 3.34 17.64
CA LEU A 41 2.89 2.66 18.78
C LEU A 41 2.16 1.36 19.21
N GLY A 42 1.01 1.04 18.61
CA GLY A 42 0.17 -0.10 19.00
C GLY A 42 -0.46 0.04 20.40
N VAL A 43 -0.50 1.26 20.94
CA VAL A 43 -1.07 1.59 22.25
C VAL A 43 -2.58 1.86 22.11
N ALA A 44 -3.01 2.35 20.95
CA ALA A 44 -4.40 2.65 20.65
C ALA A 44 -4.84 2.15 19.26
N GLU A 45 -6.14 2.11 19.02
CA GLU A 45 -6.75 1.75 17.74
C GLU A 45 -7.77 2.81 17.34
N TYR A 46 -7.82 3.18 16.05
CA TYR A 46 -8.85 4.06 15.51
C TYR A 46 -10.22 3.38 15.60
N VAL A 47 -11.16 4.07 16.23
CA VAL A 47 -12.56 3.63 16.28
C VAL A 47 -13.32 4.47 15.28
N HIS A 48 -13.67 3.89 14.14
CA HIS A 48 -14.45 4.57 13.11
C HIS A 48 -15.94 4.50 13.51
N ASP A 49 -16.53 5.65 13.86
CA ASP A 49 -17.99 5.79 13.85
C ASP A 49 -18.42 5.86 12.38
N PRO A 50 -19.44 5.10 11.93
CA PRO A 50 -19.82 5.01 10.51
C PRO A 50 -20.50 6.27 9.96
N ILE A 51 -20.28 7.45 10.57
CA ILE A 51 -20.88 8.72 10.15
C ILE A 51 -19.77 9.68 9.70
N GLY A 52 -19.23 9.38 8.51
CA GLY A 52 -18.76 10.37 7.54
C GLY A 52 -17.45 11.09 7.85
N PHE A 53 -16.32 10.49 7.48
CA PHE A 53 -15.43 10.98 6.42
C PHE A 53 -14.36 9.91 6.22
N ASP A 54 -14.27 9.39 5.00
CA ASP A 54 -13.31 8.39 4.58
C ASP A 54 -11.95 9.08 4.42
N GLU A 55 -11.09 8.97 5.43
CA GLU A 55 -9.66 9.25 5.31
C GLU A 55 -8.92 8.01 5.82
N GLN A 56 -8.83 7.05 4.91
CA GLN A 56 -7.98 5.86 5.02
C GLN A 56 -6.50 6.29 5.11
N PRO A 57 -5.71 5.76 6.06
CA PRO A 57 -4.28 6.02 6.10
C PRO A 57 -3.59 5.30 4.93
N PRO A 58 -2.59 5.90 4.26
CA PRO A 58 -1.85 5.24 3.21
C PRO A 58 -0.76 4.36 3.82
N GLU A 59 -1.10 3.15 4.25
CA GLU A 59 -0.10 2.12 4.54
C GLU A 59 -0.52 0.77 3.95
N GLY A 60 0.02 0.51 2.75
CA GLY A 60 0.66 -0.74 2.40
C GLY A 60 -0.18 -2.01 2.47
N ASP A 61 -0.92 -2.28 1.40
CA ASP A 61 -1.10 -3.65 0.93
C ASP A 61 -0.73 -3.72 -0.56
N ALA A 62 0.18 -4.64 -0.84
CA ALA A 62 0.52 -5.08 -2.17
C ALA A 62 -0.67 -5.87 -2.72
N ASP A 63 -1.70 -5.16 -3.17
CA ASP A 63 -2.72 -5.73 -4.02
C ASP A 63 -2.43 -5.27 -5.45
N ILE A 64 -1.93 -6.20 -6.26
CA ILE A 64 -1.93 -6.06 -7.71
C ILE A 64 -3.38 -6.29 -8.15
N GLU A 65 -4.26 -5.34 -7.84
CA GLU A 65 -5.59 -5.21 -8.43
C GLU A 65 -5.48 -4.22 -9.60
N TYR A 66 -4.77 -4.65 -10.65
CA TYR A 66 -4.87 -4.03 -11.98
C TYR A 66 -6.17 -4.50 -12.64
N ALA A 67 -7.33 -4.10 -12.13
CA ALA A 67 -8.59 -4.59 -12.74
C ALA A 67 -9.68 -3.56 -12.99
N HIS A 68 -9.69 -2.38 -12.38
CA HIS A 68 -10.61 -1.31 -12.82
C HIS A 68 -9.97 0.06 -12.64
N LEU A 69 -9.71 0.74 -13.76
CA LEU A 69 -9.52 2.19 -13.72
C LEU A 69 -10.84 2.82 -13.26
N ASP A 70 -10.89 3.23 -12.01
CA ASP A 70 -12.09 3.81 -11.43
C ASP A 70 -12.54 5.04 -12.22
N PRO A 71 -13.84 5.17 -12.48
CA PRO A 71 -14.37 6.32 -13.20
C PRO A 71 -14.08 7.64 -12.49
N GLU A 72 -13.88 7.62 -11.16
CA GLU A 72 -13.49 8.80 -10.38
C GLU A 72 -12.05 9.25 -10.66
N GLN A 73 -11.09 8.32 -10.68
CA GLN A 73 -9.69 8.60 -11.05
C GLN A 73 -9.59 9.13 -12.49
N LEU A 74 -10.35 8.53 -13.41
CA LEU A 74 -10.44 9.01 -14.78
C LEU A 74 -11.12 10.40 -14.87
N TRP A 75 -12.00 10.74 -13.91
CA TRP A 75 -12.61 12.07 -13.81
C TRP A 75 -11.66 13.13 -13.28
N GLU A 76 -10.59 12.74 -12.61
CA GLU A 76 -9.52 13.65 -12.22
C GLU A 76 -8.55 13.94 -13.38
N MET A 77 -8.45 13.02 -14.36
CA MET A 77 -7.63 13.22 -15.56
C MET A 77 -8.19 14.27 -16.52
N THR A 78 -7.28 14.88 -17.29
CA THR A 78 -7.65 15.83 -18.34
C THR A 78 -8.20 15.12 -19.58
N ASN A 79 -9.04 15.81 -20.37
CA ASN A 79 -9.56 15.27 -21.64
C ASN A 79 -8.45 14.88 -22.65
N ALA A 80 -7.25 15.42 -22.52
CA ALA A 80 -6.11 15.01 -23.34
C ALA A 80 -5.60 13.64 -22.90
N GLN A 81 -5.34 13.46 -21.61
CA GLN A 81 -4.87 12.20 -21.03
C GLN A 81 -5.87 11.06 -21.22
N LEU A 82 -7.18 11.32 -21.07
CA LEU A 82 -8.21 10.33 -21.35
C LEU A 82 -8.21 9.89 -22.82
N LYS A 83 -7.87 10.78 -23.75
CA LYS A 83 -7.79 10.41 -25.18
C LYS A 83 -6.57 9.56 -25.46
N GLU A 84 -5.42 9.93 -24.90
CA GLU A 84 -4.18 9.15 -25.04
C GLU A 84 -4.36 7.73 -24.48
N LEU A 85 -4.96 7.60 -23.30
CA LEU A 85 -5.23 6.31 -22.68
C LEU A 85 -6.23 5.46 -23.48
N ALA A 86 -7.28 6.11 -23.99
CA ALA A 86 -8.22 5.45 -24.88
C ALA A 86 -7.54 4.99 -26.19
N GLU A 87 -6.69 5.81 -26.80
CA GLU A 87 -5.95 5.45 -28.01
C GLU A 87 -4.93 4.32 -27.77
N GLU A 88 -4.26 4.31 -26.61
CA GLU A 88 -3.35 3.23 -26.19
C GLU A 88 -4.08 1.88 -26.07
N MET A 89 -5.31 1.91 -25.56
CA MET A 89 -6.19 0.74 -25.47
C MET A 89 -6.96 0.43 -26.78
N GLY A 90 -6.70 1.17 -27.86
CA GLY A 90 -7.33 0.95 -29.17
C GLY A 90 -8.78 1.43 -29.28
N ILE A 91 -9.23 2.31 -28.39
CA ILE A 91 -10.56 2.91 -28.37
C ILE A 91 -10.61 4.14 -29.30
N ASP A 92 -11.55 4.16 -30.24
CA ASP A 92 -11.79 5.28 -31.15
C ASP A 92 -12.37 6.52 -30.44
N THR A 93 -11.49 7.39 -29.92
CA THR A 93 -11.86 8.67 -29.26
C THR A 93 -12.58 9.65 -30.20
N LYS A 94 -12.45 9.49 -31.52
CA LYS A 94 -13.09 10.36 -32.53
C LYS A 94 -14.63 10.31 -32.48
N LYS A 95 -15.21 9.21 -31.98
CA LYS A 95 -16.67 9.07 -31.78
C LYS A 95 -17.13 9.48 -30.39
N LEU A 96 -16.20 9.65 -29.44
CA LEU A 96 -16.46 9.93 -28.03
C LEU A 96 -16.15 11.40 -27.73
N THR A 97 -17.14 12.27 -27.91
CA THR A 97 -16.98 13.73 -27.78
C THR A 97 -17.12 14.26 -26.35
N THR A 98 -17.56 13.41 -25.41
CA THR A 98 -17.82 13.78 -24.02
C THR A 98 -16.93 12.99 -23.09
N LYS A 99 -16.35 13.67 -22.10
CA LYS A 99 -15.49 13.08 -21.07
C LYS A 99 -16.09 11.80 -20.48
N ALA A 100 -17.38 11.78 -20.15
CA ALA A 100 -18.04 10.62 -19.55
C ALA A 100 -18.00 9.38 -20.45
N LYS A 101 -18.18 9.57 -21.76
CA LYS A 101 -18.12 8.49 -22.75
C LYS A 101 -16.69 7.99 -22.98
N LEU A 102 -15.69 8.87 -22.83
CA LEU A 102 -14.29 8.45 -22.87
C LEU A 102 -13.99 7.55 -21.68
N ILE A 103 -14.44 7.93 -20.48
CA ILE A 103 -14.26 7.13 -19.26
C ILE A 103 -14.97 5.80 -19.34
N GLU A 104 -16.26 5.81 -19.71
CA GLU A 104 -17.03 4.57 -19.83
C GLU A 104 -16.36 3.61 -20.81
N ALA A 105 -15.84 4.11 -21.93
CA ALA A 105 -15.11 3.28 -22.89
C ALA A 105 -13.79 2.76 -22.31
N ILE A 106 -13.02 3.60 -21.61
CA ILE A 106 -11.74 3.24 -20.98
C ILE A 106 -11.96 2.20 -19.87
N THR A 107 -12.92 2.43 -18.97
CA THR A 107 -13.27 1.53 -17.87
C THR A 107 -13.93 0.24 -18.36
N SER A 108 -14.61 0.26 -19.51
CA SER A 108 -15.23 -0.93 -20.11
C SER A 108 -14.26 -1.79 -20.92
N VAL A 109 -13.06 -1.30 -21.22
CA VAL A 109 -12.02 -2.13 -21.85
C VAL A 109 -11.28 -2.86 -20.73
N ASP A 110 -11.63 -4.13 -20.54
CA ASP A 110 -10.85 -5.04 -19.72
C ASP A 110 -9.45 -5.18 -20.34
N VAL A 111 -8.45 -4.57 -19.71
CA VAL A 111 -7.04 -4.71 -20.09
C VAL A 111 -6.64 -6.14 -19.73
N ILE A 112 -6.83 -7.07 -20.66
CA ILE A 112 -6.20 -8.39 -20.56
C ILE A 112 -4.70 -8.09 -20.57
N PRO A 113 -3.95 -8.40 -19.49
CA PRO A 113 -2.50 -8.24 -19.53
C PRO A 113 -2.05 -9.06 -20.72
N SER A 114 -1.51 -8.39 -21.74
CA SER A 114 -0.67 -9.07 -22.71
C SER A 114 0.50 -9.59 -21.91
N HIS A 115 0.31 -10.82 -21.45
CA HIS A 115 1.31 -11.70 -20.89
C HIS A 115 2.57 -11.43 -21.68
N ALA A 116 3.62 -11.05 -20.96
CA ALA A 116 4.97 -10.96 -21.49
C ALA A 116 5.11 -12.04 -22.56
N ASN A 117 5.32 -11.60 -23.80
CA ASN A 117 6.00 -12.45 -24.76
C ASN A 117 7.38 -12.64 -24.12
N ASP A 118 7.49 -13.69 -23.33
CA ASP A 118 8.74 -14.31 -22.94
C ASP A 118 9.29 -14.86 -24.25
N GLU A 119 9.89 -13.95 -25.04
CA GLU A 119 10.68 -14.30 -26.20
C GLU A 119 11.96 -14.93 -25.67
N THR A 120 11.82 -16.21 -25.32
CA THR A 120 12.77 -17.28 -25.66
C THR A 120 14.21 -16.79 -25.77
N GLY A 121 14.82 -16.49 -24.63
CA GLY A 121 16.26 -16.44 -24.49
C GLY A 121 16.82 -17.85 -24.41
N GLU A 122 16.80 -18.59 -25.53
CA GLU A 122 17.74 -19.69 -25.73
C GLU A 122 19.16 -19.08 -25.77
N GLY A 123 19.86 -19.18 -24.66
CA GLY A 123 21.23 -18.74 -24.47
C GLY A 123 21.98 -19.75 -23.63
N THR A 124 22.13 -20.96 -24.19
CA THR A 124 23.32 -21.82 -24.10
C THR A 124 24.08 -21.86 -22.76
N GLU A 125 23.86 -22.96 -22.05
CA GLU A 125 24.87 -23.87 -21.47
C GLU A 125 26.30 -23.35 -21.24
N GLY A 126 26.75 -23.51 -19.99
CA GLY A 126 28.11 -23.94 -19.67
C GLY A 126 29.13 -22.85 -19.44
N ASP A 127 29.44 -22.59 -18.17
CA ASP A 127 30.73 -22.92 -17.53
C ASP A 127 30.84 -22.08 -16.25
N GLY A 128 30.30 -22.61 -15.16
CA GLY A 128 30.59 -22.13 -13.83
C GLY A 128 31.66 -23.05 -13.26
N GLU A 129 32.91 -22.64 -13.36
CA GLU A 129 34.05 -23.29 -12.74
C GLU A 129 33.80 -23.39 -11.22
N ASP A 130 33.38 -24.57 -10.78
CA ASP A 130 33.38 -25.02 -9.39
C ASP A 130 34.84 -25.23 -8.95
N ASP A 131 35.56 -24.13 -8.74
CA ASP A 131 36.87 -24.15 -8.09
C ASP A 131 36.62 -24.29 -6.58
N GLY A 132 36.49 -25.54 -6.14
CA GLY A 132 36.31 -25.92 -4.75
C GLY A 132 37.41 -25.37 -3.85
N GLU A 133 37.10 -24.31 -3.10
CA GLU A 133 37.89 -23.93 -1.93
C GLU A 133 37.74 -25.03 -0.86
N PRO A 134 38.83 -25.71 -0.45
CA PRO A 134 38.75 -26.69 0.62
C PRO A 134 38.41 -25.98 1.93
N LEU A 135 37.45 -26.57 2.66
CA LEU A 135 37.09 -26.17 4.01
C LEU A 135 38.36 -26.06 4.89
N PRO A 136 38.44 -25.06 5.79
CA PRO A 136 39.52 -25.02 6.76
C PRO A 136 39.44 -26.25 7.67
N ASP A 137 40.46 -27.12 7.61
CA ASP A 137 40.67 -28.18 8.61
C ASP A 137 40.91 -27.52 9.97
N PHE A 138 39.88 -27.52 10.82
CA PHE A 138 39.99 -27.12 12.21
C PHE A 138 40.69 -28.25 12.97
N ASP A 139 42.01 -28.16 13.14
CA ASP A 139 42.79 -29.07 13.98
C ASP A 139 42.75 -28.59 15.45
N PRO A 140 42.04 -29.30 16.35
CA PRO A 140 41.91 -28.88 17.75
C PRO A 140 43.18 -29.12 18.59
N ALA A 141 44.28 -29.63 18.02
CA ALA A 141 45.50 -29.95 18.78
C ALA A 141 46.48 -28.78 18.96
N GLU A 142 46.27 -27.62 18.30
CA GLU A 142 47.24 -26.51 18.34
C GLU A 142 46.95 -25.41 19.40
N ALA A 143 46.07 -25.68 20.37
CA ALA A 143 45.70 -24.71 21.41
C ALA A 143 46.10 -25.14 22.84
N VAL A 144 47.23 -25.84 23.03
CA VAL A 144 47.91 -25.89 24.34
C VAL A 144 49.43 -26.06 24.13
N LEU A 145 50.16 -24.94 23.97
CA LEU A 145 51.47 -24.73 24.61
C LEU A 145 51.93 -23.27 24.53
#